data_AF-A0A7I4Z5L4-F1
#
_entry.id   AF-A0A7I4Z5L4-F1
#
_cell.length_a   1.000
_cell.length_b   1.000
_cell.length_c   1.000
_cell.angle_alpha   90.00
_cell.angle_beta   90.00
_cell.angle_gamma   90.00
#
_symmetry.space_group_name_H-M   'P 1'
#
loop_
_entity.id
_entity.type
_entity.pdbx_description
1 polymer ?
#
loop_
_entity_poly.entity_id
_entity_poly.type
_entity_poly.pdbx_seq_one_letter_code
_entity_poly.pdbx_strand_id
1 'polypeptide(L)'
;MATHRGQIDVKEVMTLIKRDVQRLGTTIKEITEYMATAEKEVKSNRREMEAAELLKKSVQAMQDQLQVLKKWPSKSEATRLDKLQPPQETDDQHFDCLLRESSGDQKEERSEEPTRRRVLPESEPFAEKPCSSKTSAKKAKSSTDQRAAEELEAIRGEIRAMESMLDRYPHRLIVEYSKGIDPRIDCSFCGVVGAHFSDSCPHVVKGNQRLQVAISCGRCYKCMKFCNGTCPNKEKEKGCFYCEPLRGTLFEVMTPPYAYPGA
;
A
#
# COMPACT_ATOMS: atom_id res chain seq x y z
N MET A 1 -21.27 -71.00 1.47
CA MET A 1 -21.10 -69.53 1.48
C MET A 1 -20.44 -69.15 2.80
N ALA A 2 -19.38 -68.34 2.78
CA ALA A 2 -18.65 -67.96 4.00
C ALA A 2 -18.70 -66.44 4.19
N THR A 3 -19.56 -65.97 5.08
CA THR A 3 -19.71 -64.55 5.44
C THR A 3 -18.79 -64.21 6.62
N HIS A 4 -17.53 -63.87 6.32
CA HIS A 4 -16.63 -63.28 7.31
C HIS A 4 -17.18 -61.92 7.78
N ARG A 5 -17.90 -61.91 8.91
CA ARG A 5 -18.10 -60.69 9.70
C ARG A 5 -16.75 -60.30 10.31
N GLY A 6 -16.13 -59.24 9.81
CA GLY A 6 -14.94 -58.67 10.43
C GLY A 6 -15.24 -58.24 11.86
N GLN A 7 -14.46 -58.74 12.82
CA GLN A 7 -14.42 -58.17 14.17
C GLN A 7 -13.62 -56.87 14.10
N ILE A 8 -14.23 -55.76 14.51
CA ILE A 8 -13.55 -54.46 14.63
C ILE A 8 -12.79 -54.46 15.95
N ASP A 9 -11.47 -54.27 15.93
CA ASP A 9 -10.70 -54.16 17.18
C ASP A 9 -10.99 -52.81 17.85
N VAL A 10 -11.66 -52.89 19.01
CA VAL A 10 -11.96 -51.74 19.87
C VAL A 10 -10.68 -51.00 20.29
N LYS A 11 -9.53 -51.69 20.41
CA LYS A 11 -8.24 -51.05 20.70
C LYS A 11 -7.80 -50.16 19.55
N GLU A 12 -7.84 -50.65 18.31
CA GLU A 12 -7.47 -49.87 17.12
C GLU A 12 -8.33 -48.60 17.01
N VAL A 13 -9.65 -48.75 17.13
CA VAL A 13 -10.61 -47.62 17.14
C VAL A 13 -10.27 -46.61 18.24
N MET A 14 -9.95 -47.08 19.46
CA MET A 14 -9.53 -46.20 20.57
C MET A 14 -8.19 -45.49 20.30
N THR A 15 -7.25 -46.07 19.53
CA THR A 15 -6.02 -45.35 19.11
C THR A 15 -6.29 -44.31 18.02
N LEU A 16 -7.30 -44.53 17.16
CA LEU A 16 -7.71 -43.56 16.16
C LEU A 16 -8.36 -42.35 16.84
N ILE A 17 -9.36 -42.59 17.70
CA ILE A 17 -10.03 -41.54 18.49
C ILE A 17 -9.03 -40.70 19.29
N LYS A 18 -8.04 -41.32 19.94
CA LYS A 18 -6.99 -40.57 20.67
C LYS A 18 -6.17 -39.64 19.77
N ARG A 19 -5.81 -40.08 18.55
CA ARG A 19 -5.10 -39.25 17.57
C ARG A 19 -5.96 -38.12 17.03
N ASP A 20 -7.23 -38.38 16.72
CA ASP A 20 -8.16 -37.36 16.24
C ASP A 20 -8.46 -36.31 17.33
N VAL A 21 -8.64 -36.71 18.59
CA VAL A 21 -8.79 -35.79 19.73
C VAL A 21 -7.53 -34.94 19.94
N GLN A 22 -6.33 -35.51 19.78
CA GLN A 22 -5.08 -34.74 19.84
C GLN A 22 -4.96 -33.73 18.69
N ARG A 23 -5.27 -34.12 17.44
CA ARG A 23 -5.27 -33.21 16.27
C ARG A 23 -6.31 -32.10 16.41
N LEU A 24 -7.52 -32.41 16.87
CA LEU A 24 -8.53 -31.39 17.15
C LEU A 24 -8.05 -30.45 18.28
N GLY A 25 -7.37 -30.98 19.30
CA GLY A 25 -6.77 -30.19 20.38
C GLY A 25 -5.66 -29.23 19.93
N THR A 26 -4.88 -29.55 18.90
CA THR A 26 -3.91 -28.60 18.31
C THR A 26 -4.62 -27.55 17.45
N THR A 27 -5.52 -27.97 16.55
CA THR A 27 -6.27 -27.03 15.70
C THR A 27 -7.14 -26.05 16.48
N ILE A 28 -7.71 -26.45 17.62
CA ILE A 28 -8.44 -25.54 18.51
C ILE A 28 -7.51 -24.46 19.11
N LYS A 29 -6.26 -24.81 19.47
CA LYS A 29 -5.26 -23.83 19.95
C LYS A 29 -4.86 -22.86 18.84
N GLU A 30 -4.52 -23.38 17.66
CA GLU A 30 -4.15 -22.59 16.48
C GLU A 30 -5.25 -21.55 16.14
N ILE A 31 -6.51 -21.97 16.14
CA ILE A 31 -7.67 -21.08 15.93
C ILE A 31 -7.79 -20.04 17.07
N THR A 32 -7.58 -20.43 18.33
CA THR A 32 -7.66 -19.54 19.50
C THR A 32 -6.58 -18.46 19.44
N GLU A 33 -5.35 -18.82 19.07
CA GLU A 33 -4.21 -17.91 18.92
C GLU A 33 -4.40 -16.96 17.74
N TYR A 34 -4.97 -17.44 16.63
CA TYR A 34 -5.37 -16.61 15.49
C TYR A 34 -6.46 -15.59 15.87
N MET A 35 -7.52 -16.03 16.56
CA MET A 35 -8.59 -15.12 17.04
C MET A 35 -8.04 -14.06 18.00
N ALA A 36 -7.18 -14.45 18.95
CA ALA A 36 -6.55 -13.52 19.89
C ALA A 36 -5.58 -12.54 19.22
N THR A 37 -5.12 -12.82 18.00
CA THR A 37 -4.29 -11.93 17.18
C THR A 37 -5.17 -10.97 16.36
N ALA A 38 -6.17 -11.49 15.65
CA ALA A 38 -7.14 -10.67 14.91
C ALA A 38 -7.89 -9.67 15.82
N GLU A 39 -8.22 -10.06 17.07
CA GLU A 39 -8.78 -9.14 18.05
C GLU A 39 -7.86 -7.96 18.39
N LYS A 40 -6.53 -8.16 18.42
CA LYS A 40 -5.56 -7.08 18.69
C LYS A 40 -5.46 -6.13 17.51
N GLU A 41 -5.43 -6.66 16.29
CA GLU A 41 -5.43 -5.86 15.05
C GLU A 41 -6.69 -5.00 14.95
N VAL A 42 -7.88 -5.58 15.15
CA VAL A 42 -9.16 -4.82 15.18
C VAL A 42 -9.14 -3.73 16.26
N LYS A 43 -8.54 -3.99 17.42
CA LYS A 43 -8.37 -2.99 18.50
C LYS A 43 -7.33 -1.90 18.17
N SER A 44 -6.33 -2.18 17.34
CA SER A 44 -5.39 -1.16 16.83
C SER A 44 -6.05 -0.29 15.77
N ASN A 45 -6.56 -0.91 14.70
CA ASN A 45 -7.19 -0.25 13.57
C ASN A 45 -8.35 0.67 14.02
N ARG A 46 -9.10 0.28 15.06
CA ARG A 46 -10.11 1.13 15.68
C ARG A 46 -9.53 2.44 16.24
N ARG A 47 -8.42 2.39 16.98
CA ARG A 47 -7.76 3.58 17.55
C ARG A 47 -7.22 4.49 16.44
N GLU A 48 -6.69 3.89 15.37
CA GLU A 48 -6.19 4.60 14.20
C GLU A 48 -7.33 5.32 13.46
N MET A 49 -8.50 4.70 13.30
CA MET A 49 -9.71 5.38 12.78
C MET A 49 -10.22 6.49 13.71
N GLU A 50 -10.21 6.27 15.03
CA GLU A 50 -10.61 7.30 16.01
C GLU A 50 -9.67 8.52 15.96
N ALA A 51 -8.36 8.31 15.78
CA ALA A 51 -7.39 9.38 15.54
C ALA A 51 -7.57 10.09 14.18
N ALA A 52 -7.85 9.34 13.11
CA ALA A 52 -8.10 9.89 11.78
C ALA A 52 -9.35 10.78 11.75
N GLU A 53 -10.42 10.40 12.46
CA GLU A 53 -11.62 11.24 12.63
C GLU A 53 -11.36 12.53 13.43
N LEU A 54 -10.46 12.51 14.42
CA LEU A 54 -10.03 13.74 15.12
C LEU A 54 -9.26 14.69 14.19
N LEU A 55 -8.31 14.17 13.40
CA LEU A 55 -7.57 14.96 12.41
C LEU A 55 -8.50 15.55 11.35
N LYS A 56 -9.43 14.76 10.82
CA LYS A 56 -10.46 15.19 9.86
C LYS A 56 -11.32 16.34 10.39
N LYS A 57 -11.74 16.28 11.66
CA LYS A 57 -12.50 17.37 12.32
C LYS A 57 -11.66 18.62 12.51
N SER A 58 -10.37 18.49 12.85
CA SER A 58 -9.44 19.62 12.92
C SER A 58 -9.26 20.31 11.56
N VAL A 59 -9.06 19.52 10.49
CA VAL A 59 -8.96 20.03 9.12
C VAL A 59 -10.24 20.75 8.68
N GLN A 60 -11.42 20.20 8.99
CA GLN A 60 -12.70 20.89 8.70
C GLN A 60 -12.79 22.23 9.43
N ALA A 61 -12.48 22.28 10.74
CA ALA A 61 -12.52 23.51 11.51
C ALA A 61 -11.56 24.60 10.96
N MET A 62 -10.36 24.21 10.50
CA MET A 62 -9.44 25.14 9.83
C MET A 62 -9.98 25.62 8.47
N GLN A 63 -10.61 24.74 7.68
CA GLN A 63 -11.26 25.15 6.42
C GLN A 63 -12.43 26.11 6.66
N ASP A 64 -13.21 25.90 7.72
CA ASP A 64 -14.34 26.76 8.08
C ASP A 64 -13.86 28.15 8.55
N GLN A 65 -12.78 28.22 9.34
CA GLN A 65 -12.12 29.48 9.72
C GLN A 65 -11.62 30.25 8.48
N LEU A 66 -10.97 29.57 7.53
CA LEU A 66 -10.53 30.17 6.26
C LEU A 66 -11.72 30.65 5.42
N GLN A 67 -12.85 29.96 5.43
CA GLN A 67 -14.08 30.44 4.79
C GLN A 67 -14.68 31.67 5.46
N VAL A 68 -14.60 31.80 6.79
CA VAL A 68 -15.06 33.01 7.51
C VAL A 68 -14.18 34.20 7.15
N LEU A 69 -12.85 34.06 7.21
CA LEU A 69 -11.90 35.11 6.81
C LEU A 69 -12.13 35.54 5.35
N LYS A 70 -12.37 34.59 4.44
CA LYS A 70 -12.66 34.87 3.02
C LYS A 70 -14.02 35.55 2.77
N LYS A 71 -14.94 35.53 3.74
CA LYS A 71 -16.28 36.15 3.64
C LYS A 71 -16.35 37.56 4.28
N TRP A 72 -15.27 38.05 4.89
CA TRP A 72 -15.24 39.38 5.51
C TRP A 72 -15.33 40.50 4.44
N PRO A 73 -16.35 41.37 4.45
CA PRO A 73 -16.47 42.42 3.43
C PRO A 73 -15.43 43.54 3.63
N SER A 74 -14.55 43.72 2.64
CA SER A 74 -13.57 44.81 2.64
C SER A 74 -14.20 46.13 2.16
N LYS A 75 -14.84 46.86 3.09
CA LYS A 75 -15.25 48.29 3.06
C LYS A 75 -16.04 48.63 4.35
N SER A 76 -15.96 49.81 4.94
CA SER A 76 -15.07 50.97 4.72
C SER A 76 -15.33 52.07 5.75
N GLU A 77 -14.27 52.72 6.24
CA GLU A 77 -14.23 54.13 6.67
C GLU A 77 -12.75 54.51 6.92
N ALA A 78 -12.28 55.75 6.90
CA ALA A 78 -12.48 56.93 6.03
C ALA A 78 -11.70 58.09 6.68
N THR A 79 -10.50 58.37 6.18
CA THR A 79 -9.87 59.71 6.16
C THR A 79 -9.99 60.62 7.41
N ARG A 80 -9.03 60.52 8.36
CA ARG A 80 -8.26 61.66 8.96
C ARG A 80 -7.59 61.29 10.29
N LEU A 81 -6.26 61.12 10.28
CA LEU A 81 -5.38 62.08 10.96
C LEU A 81 -3.97 62.05 10.34
N ASP A 82 -3.33 63.22 10.33
CA ASP A 82 -1.89 63.37 10.13
C ASP A 82 -1.16 63.21 11.49
N LYS A 83 0.15 62.97 11.46
CA LYS A 83 1.08 62.81 12.59
C LYS A 83 0.91 61.54 13.44
N LEU A 84 1.74 60.53 13.16
CA LEU A 84 2.99 60.29 13.90
C LEU A 84 3.70 59.03 13.36
N GLN A 85 5.03 59.11 13.17
CA GLN A 85 5.86 57.90 13.11
C GLN A 85 6.17 57.44 14.55
N PRO A 86 5.95 56.16 14.85
CA PRO A 86 6.88 55.33 15.62
C PRO A 86 7.35 54.13 14.75
N PRO A 87 8.34 53.32 15.17
CA PRO A 87 9.52 53.13 14.31
C PRO A 87 9.40 52.01 13.27
N GLN A 88 10.34 52.01 12.32
CA GLN A 88 10.73 50.77 11.66
C GLN A 88 11.45 49.89 12.67
N GLU A 89 10.81 48.81 13.12
CA GLU A 89 11.53 47.67 13.69
C GLU A 89 12.42 47.09 12.57
N THR A 90 13.72 47.03 12.82
CA THR A 90 14.66 46.41 11.87
C THR A 90 14.66 44.90 12.05
N ASP A 91 14.94 44.19 10.96
CA ASP A 91 14.94 42.71 10.87
C ASP A 91 15.80 42.07 11.97
N ASP A 92 16.84 42.78 12.43
CA ASP A 92 17.73 42.41 13.54
C ASP A 92 16.97 42.04 14.83
N GLN A 93 15.88 42.74 15.17
CA GLN A 93 15.11 42.49 16.40
C GLN A 93 14.28 41.20 16.33
N HIS A 94 13.99 40.68 15.13
CA HIS A 94 13.29 39.42 14.96
C HIS A 94 14.18 38.22 15.32
N PHE A 95 15.47 38.29 14.96
CA PHE A 95 16.44 37.22 15.24
C PHE A 95 16.80 37.08 16.72
N ASP A 96 16.90 38.19 17.46
CA ASP A 96 17.18 38.20 18.90
C ASP A 96 16.07 37.54 19.76
N CYS A 97 14.88 37.38 19.19
CA CYS A 97 13.77 36.65 19.83
C CYS A 97 13.94 35.13 19.65
N LEU A 98 14.19 34.67 18.41
CA LEU A 98 14.41 33.24 18.09
C LEU A 98 15.65 32.64 18.77
N LEU A 99 16.70 33.44 18.96
CA LEU A 99 17.89 33.03 19.72
C LEU A 99 17.63 32.88 21.22
N ARG A 100 16.58 33.50 21.76
CA ARG A 100 16.22 33.43 23.19
C ARG A 100 15.38 32.20 23.52
N GLU A 101 14.55 31.73 22.60
CA GLU A 101 13.75 30.50 22.76
C GLU A 101 14.59 29.22 22.63
N SER A 102 15.81 29.31 22.11
CA SER A 102 16.71 28.16 21.89
C SER A 102 17.78 27.96 22.99
N SER A 103 17.82 28.80 24.02
CA SER A 103 18.73 28.69 25.17
C SER A 103 17.97 28.43 26.48
N GLY A 104 17.70 27.14 26.79
CA GLY A 104 16.86 26.73 27.92
C GLY A 104 17.15 25.33 28.46
N ASP A 105 18.30 25.17 29.11
CA ASP A 105 18.69 24.01 29.94
C ASP A 105 17.71 23.79 31.14
N GLN A 106 17.54 22.62 31.78
CA GLN A 106 18.07 21.25 31.60
C GLN A 106 17.25 20.23 32.44
N LYS A 107 17.59 18.93 32.33
CA LYS A 107 17.51 17.80 33.32
C LYS A 107 16.62 16.60 32.96
N GLU A 108 16.91 15.37 33.41
CA GLU A 108 18.19 14.66 33.70
C GLU A 108 17.87 13.16 33.96
N GLU A 109 18.72 12.24 33.49
CA GLU A 109 18.93 10.80 33.86
C GLU A 109 19.28 10.02 32.57
N ARG A 110 20.48 9.50 32.29
CA ARG A 110 21.56 8.81 33.05
C ARG A 110 21.37 7.28 33.19
N SER A 111 22.04 6.54 32.30
CA SER A 111 22.79 5.30 32.58
C SER A 111 23.60 4.92 31.31
N GLU A 112 24.89 5.28 31.23
CA GLU A 112 26.08 4.45 31.57
C GLU A 112 26.52 3.42 30.49
N GLU A 113 27.52 3.86 29.69
CA GLU A 113 28.77 3.20 29.18
C GLU A 113 28.93 1.65 29.01
N PRO A 114 30.05 1.15 28.39
CA PRO A 114 31.05 1.79 27.51
C PRO A 114 31.22 1.04 26.16
N THR A 115 31.87 1.55 25.10
CA THR A 115 33.34 1.59 24.81
C THR A 115 33.49 1.73 23.25
N ARG A 116 34.57 2.00 22.49
CA ARG A 116 36.05 2.22 22.54
C ARG A 116 36.41 3.39 21.60
N ARG A 117 37.45 4.22 21.83
CA ARG A 117 38.87 4.09 21.34
C ARG A 117 39.02 3.56 19.89
N ARG A 118 39.82 4.15 18.98
CA ARG A 118 40.94 5.14 19.07
C ARG A 118 41.14 5.82 17.67
N VAL A 119 41.27 7.16 17.57
CA VAL A 119 42.51 8.00 17.43
C VAL A 119 42.89 8.42 15.98
N LEU A 120 43.28 9.70 15.83
CA LEU A 120 43.85 10.36 14.63
C LEU A 120 45.35 10.01 14.40
N PRO A 121 45.95 10.45 13.29
CA PRO A 121 47.01 11.47 13.44
C PRO A 121 46.77 12.79 12.67
N GLU A 122 47.04 13.90 13.34
CA GLU A 122 48.08 14.93 13.01
C GLU A 122 48.49 15.07 11.52
N SER A 123 48.22 16.19 10.82
CA SER A 123 48.77 17.58 10.96
C SER A 123 50.22 17.70 10.47
N GLU A 124 50.59 18.50 9.46
CA GLU A 124 50.75 19.98 9.44
C GLU A 124 51.34 20.41 8.05
N PRO A 125 51.63 21.69 7.70
CA PRO A 125 51.02 22.99 8.07
C PRO A 125 50.89 24.01 6.88
N PHE A 126 50.53 25.27 7.20
CA PHE A 126 50.87 26.54 6.52
C PHE A 126 50.61 26.75 5.01
N ALA A 127 49.68 27.67 4.69
CA ALA A 127 50.04 29.04 4.24
C ALA A 127 48.81 29.94 4.06
N GLU A 128 48.74 31.08 4.75
CA GLU A 128 47.71 32.09 4.49
C GLU A 128 48.02 32.94 3.24
N LYS A 129 47.01 33.17 2.39
CA LYS A 129 47.00 34.29 1.43
C LYS A 129 45.57 34.86 1.29
N PRO A 130 45.25 36.01 1.90
CA PRO A 130 43.98 36.69 1.68
C PRO A 130 44.02 37.40 0.31
N CYS A 131 43.33 36.85 -0.69
CA CYS A 131 43.17 37.51 -1.99
C CYS A 131 41.69 37.68 -2.33
N SER A 132 41.21 38.93 -2.26
CA SER A 132 39.82 39.28 -2.51
C SER A 132 39.51 39.31 -4.02
N SER A 133 38.74 38.32 -4.50
CA SER A 133 38.17 38.33 -5.85
C SER A 133 36.69 37.90 -5.81
N LYS A 134 35.81 38.90 -5.65
CA LYS A 134 34.36 38.72 -5.83
C LYS A 134 34.06 38.37 -7.29
N THR A 135 32.89 37.75 -7.52
CA THR A 135 32.27 37.43 -8.83
C THR A 135 32.87 36.27 -9.65
N SER A 136 32.31 35.05 -9.45
CA SER A 136 31.90 34.11 -10.53
C SER A 136 31.20 32.81 -10.07
N ALA A 137 30.76 32.69 -8.81
CA ALA A 137 30.13 31.46 -8.30
C ALA A 137 28.65 31.21 -8.72
N LYS A 138 27.96 32.17 -9.35
CA LYS A 138 26.49 32.09 -9.59
C LYS A 138 26.07 31.24 -10.80
N LYS A 139 26.97 30.92 -11.74
CA LYS A 139 26.58 30.28 -13.04
C LYS A 139 26.56 28.75 -13.03
N ALA A 140 27.11 28.10 -11.99
CA ALA A 140 27.21 26.65 -11.89
C ALA A 140 26.06 25.97 -11.13
N LYS A 141 25.27 26.71 -10.35
CA LYS A 141 24.09 26.15 -9.66
C LYS A 141 22.90 25.94 -10.60
N SER A 142 22.56 26.95 -11.40
CA SER A 142 21.33 26.93 -12.21
C SER A 142 21.26 25.78 -13.22
N SER A 143 22.39 25.29 -13.75
CA SER A 143 22.40 24.11 -14.63
C SER A 143 22.05 22.81 -13.90
N THR A 144 22.42 22.70 -12.63
CA THR A 144 22.12 21.53 -11.79
C THR A 144 20.66 21.61 -11.30
N ASP A 145 20.24 22.78 -10.85
CA ASP A 145 18.86 23.05 -10.43
C ASP A 145 17.87 22.84 -11.59
N GLN A 146 18.22 23.26 -12.81
CA GLN A 146 17.40 23.07 -14.02
C GLN A 146 17.29 21.59 -14.40
N ARG A 147 18.40 20.83 -14.40
CA ARG A 147 18.36 19.38 -14.68
C ARG A 147 17.49 18.63 -13.66
N ALA A 148 17.58 18.99 -12.38
CA ALA A 148 16.72 18.42 -11.35
C ALA A 148 15.23 18.76 -11.55
N ALA A 149 14.91 19.96 -12.04
CA ALA A 149 13.55 20.34 -12.38
C ALA A 149 13.00 19.57 -13.61
N GLU A 150 13.83 19.35 -14.63
CA GLU A 150 13.49 18.53 -15.81
C GLU A 150 13.24 17.06 -15.42
N GLU A 151 14.09 16.49 -14.55
CA GLU A 151 13.95 15.12 -14.02
C GLU A 151 12.70 14.97 -13.13
N LEU A 152 12.40 15.94 -12.26
CA LEU A 152 11.18 15.96 -11.45
C LEU A 152 9.90 16.03 -12.29
N GLU A 153 9.88 16.78 -13.39
CA GLU A 153 8.69 16.87 -14.25
C GLU A 153 8.53 15.66 -15.17
N ALA A 154 9.62 14.99 -15.55
CA ALA A 154 9.58 13.67 -16.18
C ALA A 154 8.94 12.63 -15.25
N ILE A 155 9.39 12.53 -14.00
CA ILE A 155 8.84 11.60 -12.98
C ILE A 155 7.35 11.91 -12.72
N ARG A 156 6.95 13.18 -12.65
CA ARG A 156 5.51 13.56 -12.58
C ARG A 156 4.74 13.17 -13.83
N GLY A 157 5.36 13.22 -15.01
CA GLY A 157 4.80 12.69 -16.26
C GLY A 157 4.49 11.20 -16.17
N GLU A 158 5.43 10.41 -15.68
CA GLU A 158 5.26 8.97 -15.46
C GLU A 158 4.18 8.66 -14.41
N ILE A 159 4.16 9.37 -13.28
CA ILE A 159 3.13 9.20 -12.24
C ILE A 159 1.73 9.47 -12.83
N ARG A 160 1.53 10.59 -13.54
CA ARG A 160 0.23 10.91 -14.17
C ARG A 160 -0.18 9.87 -15.23
N ALA A 161 0.79 9.28 -15.94
CA ALA A 161 0.53 8.18 -16.86
C ALA A 161 0.11 6.91 -16.12
N MET A 162 0.79 6.55 -15.02
CA MET A 162 0.44 5.41 -14.17
C MET A 162 -0.95 5.56 -13.56
N GLU A 163 -1.28 6.72 -12.99
CA GLU A 163 -2.62 7.05 -12.45
C GLU A 163 -3.70 6.87 -13.52
N SER A 164 -3.50 7.49 -14.70
CA SER A 164 -4.42 7.35 -15.85
C SER A 164 -4.60 5.91 -16.33
N MET A 165 -3.62 5.03 -16.11
CA MET A 165 -3.71 3.61 -16.46
C MET A 165 -4.33 2.76 -15.35
N LEU A 166 -4.20 3.16 -14.08
CA LEU A 166 -4.92 2.55 -12.95
C LEU A 166 -6.43 2.81 -13.04
N ASP A 167 -6.85 4.03 -13.37
CA ASP A 167 -8.28 4.37 -13.60
C ASP A 167 -8.93 3.53 -14.72
N ARG A 168 -8.12 3.07 -15.68
CA ARG A 168 -8.54 2.23 -16.81
C ARG A 168 -8.23 0.74 -16.61
N TYR A 169 -7.70 0.36 -15.45
CA TYR A 169 -7.30 -1.02 -15.19
C TYR A 169 -8.55 -1.92 -15.11
N PRO A 170 -8.58 -3.06 -15.81
CA PRO A 170 -9.74 -3.96 -15.78
C PRO A 170 -9.79 -4.71 -14.43
N HIS A 171 -10.39 -4.11 -13.41
CA HIS A 171 -10.61 -4.76 -12.13
C HIS A 171 -11.66 -5.86 -12.23
N ARG A 172 -11.38 -7.05 -11.66
CA ARG A 172 -12.38 -8.11 -11.53
C ARG A 172 -13.36 -7.72 -10.42
N LEU A 173 -14.65 -7.67 -10.75
CA LEU A 173 -15.71 -7.46 -9.75
C LEU A 173 -15.87 -8.73 -8.90
N ILE A 174 -15.17 -8.78 -7.77
CA ILE A 174 -15.26 -9.89 -6.80
C ILE A 174 -16.47 -9.66 -5.90
N VAL A 175 -17.43 -10.58 -5.92
CA VAL A 175 -18.68 -10.51 -5.15
C VAL A 175 -19.17 -11.91 -4.77
N GLU A 176 -19.79 -12.03 -3.59
CA GLU A 176 -20.46 -13.27 -3.17
C GLU A 176 -21.67 -13.61 -4.04
N TYR A 177 -22.41 -12.58 -4.46
CA TYR A 177 -23.65 -12.69 -5.24
C TYR A 177 -23.62 -11.80 -6.49
N SER A 178 -23.97 -12.37 -7.64
CA SER A 178 -24.10 -11.68 -8.93
C SER A 178 -25.57 -11.49 -9.30
N LYS A 179 -25.97 -10.27 -9.67
CA LYS A 179 -27.33 -10.00 -10.13
C LYS A 179 -27.60 -10.70 -11.46
N GLY A 180 -28.73 -11.42 -11.56
CA GLY A 180 -29.20 -12.03 -12.81
C GLY A 180 -28.47 -13.30 -13.26
N ILE A 181 -27.75 -13.99 -12.35
CA ILE A 181 -27.18 -15.31 -12.64
C ILE A 181 -28.27 -16.39 -12.70
N ASP A 182 -28.11 -17.38 -13.58
CA ASP A 182 -28.97 -18.57 -13.62
C ASP A 182 -28.69 -19.47 -12.41
N PRO A 183 -29.71 -19.89 -11.63
CA PRO A 183 -29.53 -20.68 -10.41
C PRO A 183 -29.01 -22.10 -10.63
N ARG A 184 -28.68 -22.48 -11.87
CA ARG A 184 -28.09 -23.79 -12.25
C ARG A 184 -26.60 -23.70 -12.63
N ILE A 185 -26.02 -22.50 -12.72
CA ILE A 185 -24.60 -22.32 -13.09
C ILE A 185 -23.69 -22.57 -11.88
N ASP A 186 -22.71 -23.46 -12.03
CA ASP A 186 -21.63 -23.64 -11.06
C ASP A 186 -20.53 -22.58 -11.21
N CYS A 187 -20.02 -22.08 -10.09
CA CYS A 187 -18.77 -21.34 -10.11
C CYS A 187 -17.60 -22.30 -10.35
N SER A 188 -16.87 -22.09 -11.45
CA SER A 188 -15.79 -22.97 -11.93
C SER A 188 -14.58 -23.09 -10.99
N PHE A 189 -14.55 -22.33 -9.89
CA PHE A 189 -13.44 -22.30 -8.93
C PHE A 189 -13.81 -22.74 -7.50
N CYS A 190 -15.06 -22.52 -7.06
CA CYS A 190 -15.51 -22.91 -5.71
C CYS A 190 -16.69 -23.88 -5.69
N GLY A 191 -17.28 -24.21 -6.85
CA GLY A 191 -18.42 -25.12 -6.98
C GLY A 191 -19.76 -24.58 -6.48
N VAL A 192 -19.80 -23.40 -5.86
CA VAL A 192 -21.06 -22.76 -5.42
C VAL A 192 -21.95 -22.49 -6.63
N VAL A 193 -23.19 -22.97 -6.57
CA VAL A 193 -24.17 -22.89 -7.67
C VAL A 193 -25.06 -21.67 -7.48
N GLY A 194 -25.32 -20.93 -8.56
CA GLY A 194 -26.32 -19.86 -8.60
C GLY A 194 -26.02 -18.60 -7.77
N ALA A 195 -24.85 -18.49 -7.15
CA ALA A 195 -24.46 -17.32 -6.35
C ALA A 195 -23.76 -16.25 -7.20
N HIS A 196 -22.60 -16.57 -7.79
CA HIS A 196 -21.78 -15.62 -8.54
C HIS A 196 -21.19 -16.22 -9.81
N PHE A 197 -20.91 -15.38 -10.80
CA PHE A 197 -20.18 -15.81 -12.00
C PHE A 197 -18.77 -16.27 -11.63
N SER A 198 -18.22 -17.26 -12.34
CA SER A 198 -16.87 -17.79 -12.05
C SER A 198 -15.81 -16.69 -11.96
N ASP A 199 -15.88 -15.67 -12.80
CA ASP A 199 -14.91 -14.57 -12.78
C ASP A 199 -15.00 -13.68 -11.53
N SER A 200 -16.16 -13.64 -10.88
CA SER A 200 -16.42 -12.89 -9.64
C SER A 200 -16.09 -13.66 -8.35
N CYS A 201 -15.60 -14.89 -8.44
CA CYS A 201 -15.41 -15.78 -7.29
C CYS A 201 -14.56 -15.16 -6.15
N PRO A 202 -15.12 -15.01 -4.92
CA PRO A 202 -14.42 -14.45 -3.76
C PRO A 202 -13.52 -15.47 -3.03
N HIS A 203 -13.76 -16.77 -3.21
CA HIS A 203 -12.95 -17.81 -2.54
C HIS A 203 -11.64 -18.12 -3.29
N VAL A 204 -11.56 -17.76 -4.58
CA VAL A 204 -10.41 -18.02 -5.45
C VAL A 204 -10.11 -16.75 -6.25
N VAL A 205 -9.50 -15.75 -5.60
CA VAL A 205 -9.27 -14.42 -6.20
C VAL A 205 -7.97 -14.38 -7.01
N LYS A 206 -6.90 -15.02 -6.53
CA LYS A 206 -5.55 -14.89 -7.13
C LYS A 206 -5.46 -15.62 -8.48
N GLY A 207 -4.88 -14.97 -9.49
CA GLY A 207 -4.83 -15.50 -10.86
C GLY A 207 -4.08 -16.83 -11.01
N ASN A 208 -2.99 -17.01 -10.26
CA ASN A 208 -2.25 -18.28 -10.20
C ASN A 208 -3.08 -19.40 -9.53
N GLN A 209 -3.82 -19.09 -8.47
CA GLN A 209 -4.72 -20.01 -7.79
C GLN A 209 -5.87 -20.44 -8.73
N ARG A 210 -6.46 -19.50 -9.49
CA ARG A 210 -7.46 -19.80 -10.53
C ARG A 210 -6.92 -20.74 -11.60
N LEU A 211 -5.68 -20.54 -12.07
CA LEU A 211 -5.04 -21.43 -13.03
C LEU A 211 -4.84 -22.85 -12.45
N GLN A 212 -4.35 -22.96 -11.22
CA GLN A 212 -4.15 -24.26 -10.54
C GLN A 212 -5.48 -25.00 -10.35
N VAL A 213 -6.54 -24.30 -9.92
CA VAL A 213 -7.89 -24.90 -9.78
C VAL A 213 -8.47 -25.32 -11.12
N ALA A 214 -8.26 -24.55 -12.19
CA ALA A 214 -8.69 -24.98 -13.53
C ALA A 214 -8.01 -26.29 -13.95
N ILE A 215 -6.68 -26.38 -13.77
CA ILE A 215 -5.89 -27.57 -14.11
C ILE A 215 -6.28 -28.78 -13.24
N SER A 216 -6.37 -28.63 -11.92
CA SER A 216 -6.69 -29.74 -11.01
C SER A 216 -8.12 -30.26 -11.19
N CYS A 217 -9.06 -29.39 -11.58
CA CYS A 217 -10.41 -29.78 -11.97
C CYS A 217 -10.53 -30.25 -13.44
N GLY A 218 -9.44 -30.43 -14.19
CA GLY A 218 -9.47 -30.90 -15.59
C GLY A 218 -10.15 -29.93 -16.58
N ARG A 219 -10.32 -28.64 -16.20
CA ARG A 219 -10.91 -27.60 -17.05
C ARG A 219 -9.80 -26.92 -17.85
N CYS A 220 -10.02 -26.72 -19.15
CA CYS A 220 -9.06 -26.04 -20.02
C CYS A 220 -8.96 -24.55 -19.66
N TYR A 221 -7.79 -24.10 -19.22
CA TYR A 221 -7.54 -22.72 -18.79
C TYR A 221 -7.88 -21.63 -19.84
N LYS A 222 -7.89 -21.96 -21.14
CA LYS A 222 -8.30 -21.02 -22.22
C LYS A 222 -9.81 -20.80 -22.33
N CYS A 223 -10.65 -21.74 -21.87
CA CYS A 223 -12.11 -21.69 -22.09
C CYS A 223 -12.96 -22.05 -20.87
N MET A 224 -12.34 -22.43 -19.75
CA MET A 224 -12.94 -22.88 -18.49
C MET A 224 -13.91 -24.08 -18.59
N LYS A 225 -13.92 -24.77 -19.72
CA LYS A 225 -14.69 -26.01 -19.94
C LYS A 225 -13.78 -27.23 -19.93
N PHE A 226 -14.34 -28.39 -19.63
CA PHE A 226 -13.68 -29.67 -19.88
C PHE A 226 -13.42 -29.81 -21.39
N CYS A 227 -12.17 -30.10 -21.76
CA CYS A 227 -11.76 -30.35 -23.14
C CYS A 227 -10.71 -31.46 -23.12
N ASN A 228 -10.93 -32.53 -23.88
CA ASN A 228 -10.05 -33.71 -23.91
C ASN A 228 -8.81 -33.42 -24.78
N GLY A 229 -7.94 -32.53 -24.31
CA GLY A 229 -6.80 -31.97 -25.06
C GLY A 229 -7.19 -30.92 -26.11
N THR A 230 -8.21 -31.22 -26.93
CA THR A 230 -8.64 -30.36 -28.05
C THR A 230 -9.55 -29.23 -27.61
N CYS A 231 -8.99 -28.04 -27.40
CA CYS A 231 -9.77 -26.82 -27.09
C CYS A 231 -10.20 -26.09 -28.38
N PRO A 232 -11.51 -25.86 -28.65
CA PRO A 232 -11.99 -25.13 -29.82
C PRO A 232 -11.73 -23.60 -29.78
N ASN A 233 -11.02 -23.14 -28.75
CA ASN A 233 -10.47 -21.79 -28.66
C ASN A 233 -8.92 -21.81 -28.62
N LYS A 234 -8.26 -22.91 -29.01
CA LYS A 234 -6.78 -23.01 -29.04
C LYS A 234 -6.17 -21.98 -30.00
N GLU A 235 -6.74 -21.87 -31.20
CA GLU A 235 -6.30 -21.06 -32.35
C GLU A 235 -6.89 -19.65 -32.38
N LYS A 236 -7.87 -19.34 -31.52
CA LYS A 236 -8.41 -17.99 -31.44
C LYS A 236 -7.44 -17.13 -30.65
N GLU A 237 -6.72 -16.26 -31.35
CA GLU A 237 -5.81 -15.23 -30.79
C GLU A 237 -6.57 -14.10 -30.06
N LYS A 238 -7.64 -14.44 -29.33
CA LYS A 238 -8.25 -13.53 -28.38
C LYS A 238 -7.36 -13.49 -27.15
N GLY A 239 -6.60 -12.40 -27.01
CA GLY A 239 -5.83 -12.11 -25.81
C GLY A 239 -6.70 -12.05 -24.56
N CYS A 240 -6.06 -12.16 -23.39
CA CYS A 240 -6.78 -12.15 -22.13
C CYS A 240 -7.44 -10.78 -21.92
N PHE A 241 -8.76 -10.75 -21.73
CA PHE A 241 -9.54 -9.52 -21.48
C PHE A 241 -8.92 -8.60 -20.40
N TYR A 242 -8.22 -9.18 -19.43
CA TYR A 242 -7.57 -8.48 -18.33
C TYR A 242 -6.13 -8.03 -18.59
N CYS A 243 -5.46 -8.57 -19.61
CA CYS A 243 -4.06 -8.28 -19.92
C CYS A 243 -3.91 -7.54 -21.25
N GLU A 244 -4.88 -7.64 -22.16
CA GLU A 244 -4.90 -6.91 -23.43
C GLU A 244 -4.80 -5.38 -23.23
N PRO A 245 -5.51 -4.75 -22.24
CA PRO A 245 -5.36 -3.32 -21.97
C PRO A 245 -4.01 -2.92 -21.34
N LEU A 246 -3.17 -3.89 -20.96
CA LEU A 246 -1.87 -3.66 -20.32
C LEU A 246 -0.70 -3.81 -21.31
N ARG A 247 -0.90 -4.35 -22.52
CA ARG A 247 0.16 -4.47 -23.53
C ARG A 247 0.63 -3.09 -23.98
N GLY A 248 1.95 -2.88 -24.03
CA GLY A 248 2.55 -1.58 -24.35
C GLY A 248 2.45 -0.55 -23.22
N THR A 249 2.15 -0.96 -21.99
CA THR A 249 2.04 -0.08 -20.82
C THR A 249 3.14 -0.33 -19.80
N LEU A 250 3.37 0.62 -18.88
CA LEU A 250 4.25 0.42 -17.72
C LEU A 250 3.80 -0.76 -16.83
N PHE A 251 2.54 -1.18 -16.92
CA PHE A 251 1.99 -2.34 -16.21
C PHE A 251 2.04 -3.65 -17.01
N GLU A 252 2.65 -3.68 -18.21
CA GLU A 252 2.82 -4.93 -18.97
C GLU A 252 3.62 -5.96 -18.15
N VAL A 253 4.61 -5.51 -17.38
CA VAL A 253 5.40 -6.36 -16.46
C VAL A 253 4.58 -7.03 -15.34
N MET A 254 3.36 -6.57 -15.09
CA MET A 254 2.42 -7.21 -14.15
C MET A 254 1.58 -8.31 -14.80
N THR A 255 1.59 -8.41 -16.14
CA THR A 255 0.96 -9.54 -16.85
C THR A 255 1.76 -10.80 -16.54
N PRO A 256 1.14 -11.87 -16.01
CA PRO A 256 1.85 -13.11 -15.76
C PRO A 256 2.45 -13.64 -17.06
N PRO A 257 3.74 -14.03 -17.09
CA PRO A 257 4.30 -14.71 -18.25
C PRO A 257 3.61 -16.08 -18.38
N TYR A 258 2.64 -16.17 -19.29
CA TYR A 258 1.93 -17.41 -19.63
C TYR A 258 2.82 -18.35 -20.47
N ALA A 259 4.05 -18.58 -20.02
CA ALA A 259 4.93 -19.61 -20.52
C ALA A 259 4.26 -20.98 -20.30
N TYR A 260 4.16 -21.76 -21.37
CA TYR A 260 3.60 -23.11 -21.33
C TYR A 260 4.54 -24.03 -20.53
N PRO A 261 4.07 -24.72 -19.47
CA PRO A 261 4.74 -25.93 -18.99
C PRO A 261 4.41 -27.07 -19.98
N GLY A 262 5.10 -27.09 -21.11
CA GLY A 262 4.83 -28.03 -22.21
C GLY A 262 5.20 -27.48 -23.59
N ALA A 263 6.50 -27.28 -23.79
CA ALA A 263 7.17 -27.23 -25.10
C ALA A 263 8.29 -28.28 -25.08
#